data_AF-A0AAN5C5P5-F1
#
_entry.id   AF-A0AAN5C5P5-F1
#
_cell.length_a   1.000
_cell.length_b   1.000
_cell.length_c   1.000
_cell.angle_alpha   90.00
_cell.angle_beta   90.00
_cell.angle_gamma   90.00
#
_symmetry.space_group_name_H-M   'P 1'
#
loop_
_entity.id
_entity.type
_entity.pdbx_description
1 polymer ?
#
loop_
_entity_poly.entity_id
_entity_poly.type
_entity_poly.pdbx_seq_one_letter_code
_entity_poly.pdbx_strand_id
1 'polypeptide(L)'
;FFNDGHSIRGPFSERQIQDWYRKKWFQNSFVFYFTRSDEFPSHVENNGITLDSLRSRYGNGCPFINFNENWEFEMKREERKWKLEKMEKEIADLQQNFTAILGLKESIERAERQLEAYKVEAIEPEKKRSNPQMRSELSLYLSFWMHS
;
A
#
# COMPACT_ATOMS: atom_id res chain seq x y z
N PHE A 1 -9.10 25.56 -19.72
CA PHE A 1 -7.94 26.44 -19.45
C PHE A 1 -6.77 26.03 -20.32
N PHE A 2 -5.74 26.88 -20.47
CA PHE A 2 -4.47 26.51 -21.09
C PHE A 2 -3.30 27.28 -20.46
N ASN A 3 -2.08 26.76 -20.58
CA ASN A 3 -0.87 27.48 -20.15
C ASN A 3 -0.27 28.25 -21.34
N ASP A 4 -0.10 29.57 -21.19
CA ASP A 4 0.53 30.42 -22.21
C ASP A 4 2.06 30.53 -22.07
N GLY A 5 2.66 29.78 -21.13
CA GLY A 5 4.08 29.81 -20.79
C GLY A 5 4.40 30.66 -19.55
N HIS A 6 3.47 31.52 -19.11
CA HIS A 6 3.64 32.37 -17.95
C HIS A 6 2.57 32.15 -16.89
N SER A 7 1.34 31.83 -17.31
CA SER A 7 0.20 31.67 -16.42
C SER A 7 -0.87 30.78 -17.03
N ILE A 8 -1.72 30.22 -16.16
CA ILE A 8 -2.88 29.45 -16.57
C ILE A 8 -4.01 30.43 -16.92
N ARG A 9 -4.48 30.40 -18.17
CA ARG A 9 -5.56 31.24 -18.67
C ARG A 9 -6.86 30.46 -18.85
N GLY A 10 -7.96 31.11 -18.53
CA GLY A 10 -9.31 30.59 -18.70
C GLY A 10 -10.23 30.99 -17.54
N PRO A 11 -11.41 30.35 -17.43
CA PRO A 11 -11.91 29.28 -18.30
C PRO A 11 -12.24 29.81 -19.70
N PHE A 12 -12.14 28.94 -20.71
CA PHE A 12 -12.56 29.24 -22.08
C PHE A 12 -13.48 28.13 -22.56
N SER A 13 -14.53 28.51 -23.30
CA SER A 13 -15.42 27.54 -23.92
C SER A 13 -14.70 26.75 -25.02
N GLU A 14 -15.18 25.53 -25.28
CA GLU A 14 -14.69 24.69 -26.38
C GLU A 14 -14.72 25.45 -27.71
N ARG A 15 -15.80 26.19 -27.99
CA ARG A 15 -15.95 26.97 -29.22
C ARG A 15 -14.87 28.04 -29.39
N GLN A 16 -14.52 28.77 -28.32
CA GLN A 16 -13.45 29.77 -28.35
C GLN A 16 -12.10 29.12 -28.67
N ILE A 17 -11.79 27.99 -28.01
CA ILE A 17 -10.55 27.24 -28.26
C ILE A 17 -10.51 26.72 -29.69
N GLN A 18 -11.62 26.19 -30.22
CA GLN A 18 -11.71 25.72 -31.61
C GLN A 18 -11.47 26.85 -32.62
N ASP A 19 -12.04 28.03 -32.39
CA ASP A 19 -11.86 29.18 -33.28
C ASP A 19 -10.41 29.68 -33.27
N TRP A 20 -9.75 29.70 -32.11
CA TRP A 20 -8.32 30.03 -32.00
C TRP A 20 -7.42 28.95 -32.63
N TYR A 21 -7.77 27.68 -32.48
CA TYR A 21 -7.08 26.58 -33.13
C TYR A 21 -7.14 26.68 -34.66
N ARG A 22 -8.32 26.98 -35.23
CA ARG A 22 -8.50 27.20 -36.67
C ARG A 22 -7.66 28.37 -37.17
N LYS A 23 -7.50 29.42 -36.35
CA LYS A 23 -6.63 30.56 -36.64
C LYS A 23 -5.13 30.28 -36.41
N LYS A 24 -4.75 29.06 -36.05
CA LYS A 24 -3.36 28.62 -35.78
C LYS A 24 -2.67 29.39 -34.66
N TRP A 25 -3.41 29.75 -33.61
CA TRP A 25 -2.84 30.48 -32.46
C TRP A 25 -1.99 29.60 -31.54
N PHE A 26 -2.11 28.28 -31.64
CA PHE A 26 -1.47 27.33 -30.73
C PHE A 26 -0.33 26.57 -31.40
N GLN A 27 0.78 26.42 -30.68
CA GLN A 27 1.89 25.55 -31.05
C GLN A 27 1.61 24.10 -30.60
N ASN A 28 2.36 23.13 -31.14
CA ASN A 28 2.20 21.71 -30.78
C ASN A 28 2.48 21.44 -29.29
N SER A 29 3.41 22.19 -28.69
CA SER A 29 3.78 22.12 -27.27
C SER A 29 2.75 22.74 -26.33
N PHE A 30 1.70 23.38 -26.85
CA PHE A 30 0.75 24.14 -26.05
C PHE A 30 -0.10 23.23 -25.17
N VAL A 31 -0.17 23.52 -23.87
CA VAL A 31 -0.79 22.65 -22.86
C VAL A 31 -2.21 23.11 -22.55
N PHE A 32 -3.17 22.21 -22.71
CA PHE A 32 -4.57 22.41 -22.40
C PHE A 32 -4.95 21.66 -21.12
N TYR A 33 -5.82 22.28 -20.34
CA TYR A 33 -6.44 21.68 -19.15
C TYR A 33 -7.94 21.72 -19.30
N PHE A 34 -8.56 20.55 -19.25
CA PHE A 34 -9.99 20.37 -19.39
C PHE A 34 -10.62 20.24 -18.00
N THR A 35 -11.59 21.10 -17.70
CA THR A 35 -12.26 21.17 -16.40
C THR A 35 -13.78 21.17 -16.61
N ARG A 36 -14.53 20.65 -15.64
CA ARG A 36 -16.01 20.73 -15.62
C ARG A 36 -16.55 21.98 -14.92
N SER A 37 -15.67 22.68 -14.22
CA SER A 37 -15.97 23.91 -13.49
C SER A 37 -15.32 25.10 -14.18
N ASP A 38 -15.91 26.26 -13.97
CA ASP A 38 -15.33 27.57 -14.31
C ASP A 38 -14.12 27.91 -13.40
N GLU A 39 -13.89 27.13 -12.36
CA GLU A 39 -12.73 27.23 -11.48
C GLU A 39 -11.61 26.27 -11.93
N PHE A 40 -10.37 26.77 -11.91
CA PHE A 40 -9.20 25.94 -12.18
C PHE A 40 -8.82 25.14 -10.92
N PRO A 41 -8.91 23.80 -10.92
CA PRO A 41 -8.59 23.03 -9.73
C PRO A 41 -7.07 22.93 -9.56
N SER A 42 -6.57 23.28 -8.38
CA SER A 42 -5.13 23.27 -8.05
C SER A 42 -4.44 21.91 -8.24
N HIS A 43 -5.19 20.81 -8.21
CA HIS A 43 -4.68 19.45 -8.42
C HIS A 43 -4.51 19.07 -9.91
N VAL A 44 -4.96 19.90 -10.86
CA VAL A 44 -4.97 19.60 -12.30
C VAL A 44 -3.71 20.10 -13.02
N GLU A 45 -2.83 20.85 -12.34
CA GLU A 45 -1.58 21.39 -12.93
C GLU A 45 -0.69 20.32 -13.57
N ASN A 46 -0.68 19.09 -13.02
CA ASN A 46 0.11 17.98 -13.53
C ASN A 46 -0.57 17.14 -14.63
N ASN A 47 -1.85 17.39 -14.92
CA ASN A 47 -2.66 16.59 -15.85
C ASN A 47 -2.98 17.32 -17.17
N GLY A 48 -2.13 18.27 -17.55
CA GLY A 48 -2.26 18.99 -18.81
C GLY A 48 -1.97 18.11 -20.02
N ILE A 49 -2.67 18.33 -21.13
CA ILE A 49 -2.47 17.61 -22.39
C ILE A 49 -1.97 18.57 -23.45
N THR A 50 -0.89 18.22 -24.14
CA THR A 50 -0.34 19.02 -25.24
C THR A 50 -1.20 18.94 -26.50
N LEU A 51 -1.15 19.97 -27.34
CA LEU A 51 -1.82 19.97 -28.64
C LEU A 51 -1.38 18.79 -29.52
N ASP A 52 -0.08 18.47 -29.50
CA ASP A 52 0.50 17.37 -30.25
C ASP A 52 -0.08 16.01 -29.80
N SER A 53 -0.23 15.83 -28.48
CA SER A 53 -0.87 14.65 -27.91
C SER A 53 -2.34 14.55 -28.30
N LEU A 54 -3.06 15.68 -28.31
CA LEU A 54 -4.46 15.73 -28.76
C LEU A 54 -4.59 15.36 -30.24
N ARG A 55 -3.73 15.88 -31.12
CA ARG A 55 -3.72 15.52 -32.55
C ARG A 55 -3.34 14.07 -32.79
N SER A 56 -2.40 13.53 -32.01
CA SER A 56 -2.02 12.12 -32.10
C SER A 56 -3.16 11.18 -31.72
N ARG A 57 -4.00 11.57 -30.75
CA ARG A 57 -5.16 10.79 -30.30
C ARG A 57 -6.37 10.90 -31.23
N TYR A 58 -6.64 12.10 -31.75
CA TYR A 58 -7.89 12.40 -32.46
C TYR A 58 -7.72 12.70 -33.96
N GLY A 59 -6.50 12.63 -34.48
CA GLY A 59 -6.15 12.81 -35.88
C GLY A 59 -5.88 14.27 -36.30
N ASN A 60 -5.63 14.45 -37.62
CA ASN A 60 -5.22 15.73 -38.22
C ASN A 60 -6.33 16.79 -38.33
N GLY A 61 -7.47 16.60 -37.65
CA GLY A 61 -8.61 17.52 -37.63
C GLY A 61 -8.54 18.58 -36.52
N CYS A 62 -9.70 19.12 -36.13
CA CYS A 62 -9.83 19.86 -34.87
C CYS A 62 -9.89 18.84 -33.73
N PRO A 63 -8.87 18.72 -32.87
CA PRO A 63 -8.82 17.64 -31.88
C PRO A 63 -9.71 17.93 -30.66
N PHE A 64 -10.49 19.02 -30.72
CA PHE A 64 -11.43 19.45 -29.69
C PHE A 64 -12.86 19.02 -29.98
N ILE A 65 -13.10 18.05 -30.87
CA ILE A 65 -14.44 17.59 -31.26
C ILE A 65 -14.92 16.51 -30.28
N ASN A 66 -16.12 16.69 -29.70
CA ASN A 66 -16.80 15.73 -28.80
C ASN A 66 -16.02 15.37 -27.54
N PHE A 67 -15.50 16.39 -26.84
CA PHE A 67 -14.78 16.20 -25.58
C PHE A 67 -15.61 15.53 -24.48
N ASN A 68 -16.94 15.63 -24.51
CA ASN A 68 -17.80 15.13 -23.44
C ASN A 68 -17.81 13.59 -23.31
N GLU A 69 -17.74 12.84 -24.42
CA GLU A 69 -17.91 11.38 -24.37
C GLU A 69 -16.58 10.67 -24.13
N ASN A 70 -15.51 11.01 -24.86
CA ASN A 70 -14.22 10.32 -24.75
C ASN A 70 -13.45 10.68 -23.46
N TRP A 71 -13.60 11.90 -22.94
CA TRP A 71 -12.96 12.31 -21.69
C TRP A 71 -13.54 11.58 -20.48
N GLU A 72 -14.84 11.30 -20.45
CA GLU A 72 -15.45 10.50 -19.39
C GLU A 72 -14.89 9.08 -19.36
N PHE A 73 -14.66 8.46 -20.51
CA PHE A 73 -14.03 7.15 -20.58
C PHE A 73 -12.59 7.18 -20.09
N GLU A 74 -11.84 8.22 -20.40
CA GLU A 74 -10.43 8.35 -20.03
C GLU A 74 -10.26 8.67 -18.53
N MET A 75 -11.09 9.56 -17.97
CA MET A 75 -11.16 9.81 -16.52
C MET A 75 -11.59 8.56 -15.73
N LYS A 76 -12.61 7.83 -16.19
CA LYS A 76 -13.03 6.55 -15.59
C LYS A 76 -11.97 5.46 -15.74
N ARG A 77 -11.08 5.54 -16.74
CA ARG A 77 -9.95 4.61 -16.89
C ARG A 77 -8.86 4.93 -15.88
N GLU A 78 -8.49 6.20 -15.73
CA GLU A 78 -7.46 6.62 -14.78
C GLU A 78 -7.90 6.41 -13.32
N GLU A 79 -9.18 6.68 -13.02
CA GLU A 79 -9.76 6.40 -11.70
C GLU A 79 -9.73 4.89 -11.38
N ARG A 80 -10.03 4.04 -12.36
CA ARG A 80 -9.93 2.58 -12.21
C ARG A 80 -8.48 2.14 -12.01
N LYS A 81 -7.55 2.72 -12.76
CA LYS A 81 -6.11 2.43 -12.63
C LYS A 81 -5.59 2.79 -11.24
N TRP A 82 -5.94 3.98 -10.74
CA TRP A 82 -5.60 4.40 -9.38
C TRP A 82 -6.20 3.48 -8.31
N LYS A 83 -7.48 3.07 -8.47
CA LYS A 83 -8.11 2.09 -7.57
C LYS A 83 -7.39 0.75 -7.58
N LEU A 84 -6.95 0.28 -8.76
CA LEU A 84 -6.19 -0.96 -8.88
C LEU A 84 -4.83 -0.85 -8.19
N GLU A 85 -4.05 0.20 -8.45
CA GLU A 85 -2.75 0.41 -7.79
C GLU A 85 -2.90 0.48 -6.26
N LYS A 86 -3.96 1.13 -5.77
CA LYS A 86 -4.28 1.17 -4.33
C LYS A 86 -4.61 -0.24 -3.79
N MET A 87 -5.47 -0.99 -4.47
CA MET A 87 -5.81 -2.36 -4.07
C MET A 87 -4.61 -3.29 -4.11
N GLU A 88 -3.74 -3.18 -5.11
CA GLU A 88 -2.50 -3.96 -5.21
C GLU A 88 -1.57 -3.69 -4.02
N LYS A 89 -1.44 -2.43 -3.61
CA LYS A 89 -0.69 -2.07 -2.42
C LYS A 89 -1.32 -2.64 -1.14
N GLU A 90 -2.63 -2.53 -0.98
CA GLU A 90 -3.35 -3.10 0.17
C GLU A 90 -3.20 -4.63 0.24
N ILE A 91 -3.22 -5.32 -0.91
CA ILE A 91 -2.97 -6.76 -0.99
C ILE A 91 -1.54 -7.09 -0.56
N ALA A 92 -0.54 -6.34 -1.02
CA ALA A 92 0.85 -6.54 -0.63
C ALA A 92 1.06 -6.37 0.89
N ASP A 93 0.47 -5.31 1.46
CA ASP A 93 0.53 -5.05 2.91
C ASP A 93 -0.16 -6.18 3.71
N LEU A 94 -1.31 -6.67 3.24
CA LEU A 94 -2.01 -7.80 3.87
C LEU A 94 -1.22 -9.11 3.78
N GLN A 95 -0.57 -9.38 2.65
CA GLN A 95 0.30 -10.55 2.48
C GLN A 95 1.51 -10.52 3.42
N GLN A 96 2.11 -9.34 3.62
CA GLN A 96 3.20 -9.16 4.57
C GLN A 96 2.73 -9.45 6.01
N ASN A 97 1.58 -8.91 6.40
CA ASN A 97 0.98 -9.16 7.72
C ASN A 97 0.66 -10.64 7.94
N PHE A 98 0.10 -11.30 6.92
CA PHE A 98 -0.20 -12.74 6.99
C PHE A 98 1.06 -13.58 7.22
N THR A 99 2.15 -13.24 6.52
CA THR A 99 3.45 -13.91 6.68
C THR A 99 4.01 -13.72 8.09
N ALA A 100 3.89 -12.51 8.65
CA ALA A 100 4.31 -12.23 10.03
C ALA A 100 3.50 -13.04 11.05
N ILE A 101 2.18 -13.17 10.86
CA ILE A 101 1.31 -13.98 11.72
C ILE A 101 1.69 -15.46 11.66
N LEU A 102 1.98 -16.00 10.47
CA LEU A 102 2.46 -17.38 10.35
C LEU A 102 3.76 -17.61 11.12
N GLY A 103 4.71 -16.67 11.03
CA GLY A 103 5.96 -16.74 11.80
C GLY A 103 5.75 -16.69 13.31
N LEU A 104 4.80 -15.85 13.79
CA LEU A 104 4.43 -15.82 15.21
C LEU A 104 3.80 -17.14 15.65
N LYS A 105 2.92 -17.74 14.83
CA LYS A 105 2.31 -19.03 15.13
C LYS A 105 3.37 -20.13 15.30
N GLU A 106 4.33 -20.22 14.38
CA GLU A 106 5.44 -21.18 14.49
C GLU A 106 6.32 -20.93 15.73
N SER A 107 6.49 -19.67 16.14
CA SER A 107 7.23 -19.33 17.36
C SER A 107 6.47 -19.77 18.61
N ILE A 108 5.16 -19.60 18.64
CA ILE A 108 4.30 -20.06 19.75
C ILE A 108 4.35 -21.59 19.85
N GLU A 109 4.19 -22.31 18.74
CA GLU A 109 4.27 -23.78 18.74
C GLU A 109 5.63 -24.30 19.23
N ARG A 110 6.73 -23.58 18.93
CA ARG A 110 8.06 -23.91 19.46
C ARG A 110 8.15 -23.65 20.97
N ALA A 111 7.64 -22.51 21.43
CA ALA A 111 7.61 -22.16 22.85
C ALA A 111 6.77 -23.15 23.67
N GLU A 112 5.63 -23.60 23.14
CA GLU A 112 4.77 -24.61 23.76
C GLU A 112 5.49 -25.96 23.89
N ARG A 113 6.19 -26.40 22.83
CA ARG A 113 7.01 -27.63 22.89
C ARG A 113 8.13 -27.54 23.92
N GLN A 114 8.81 -26.40 24.01
CA GLN A 114 9.84 -26.17 25.02
C GLN A 114 9.26 -26.19 26.44
N LEU A 115 8.11 -25.52 26.64
CA LEU A 115 7.42 -25.51 27.93
C LEU A 115 7.00 -26.92 28.36
N GLU A 116 6.51 -27.73 27.43
CA GLU A 116 6.14 -29.12 27.71
C GLU A 116 7.37 -29.98 28.06
N ALA A 117 8.50 -29.79 27.36
CA ALA A 117 9.76 -30.44 27.70
C ALA A 117 10.24 -30.06 29.12
N TYR A 118 10.17 -28.77 29.48
CA TYR A 118 10.52 -28.32 30.84
C TYR A 118 9.59 -28.87 31.91
N LYS A 119 8.28 -29.04 31.63
CA LYS A 119 7.37 -29.71 32.57
C LYS A 119 7.75 -31.17 32.79
N VAL A 120 8.11 -31.90 31.73
CA VAL A 120 8.55 -33.29 31.83
C VAL A 120 9.86 -33.39 32.64
N GLU A 121 10.84 -32.52 32.37
CA GLU A 121 12.08 -32.45 33.14
C GLU A 121 11.86 -32.02 34.60
N ALA A 122 10.92 -31.14 34.89
CA ALA A 122 10.58 -30.73 36.26
C ALA A 122 9.90 -31.84 37.09
N ILE A 123 9.30 -32.85 36.44
CA ILE A 123 8.70 -34.02 37.10
C ILE A 123 9.76 -35.07 37.49
N GLU A 124 10.89 -35.15 36.79
CA GLU A 124 11.98 -36.10 37.11
C GLU A 124 12.75 -35.85 38.43
N PRO A 125 13.03 -34.62 38.90
CA PRO A 125 13.73 -34.40 40.16
C PRO A 125 12.89 -34.75 41.40
N GLU A 126 11.56 -34.77 41.31
CA GLU A 126 10.70 -35.15 42.43
C GLU A 126 10.67 -36.66 42.68
N LYS A 127 10.74 -37.49 41.63
CA LYS A 127 10.77 -38.96 41.78
C LYS A 127 12.08 -39.51 42.35
N LYS A 128 13.20 -38.78 42.20
CA LYS A 128 14.48 -39.17 42.82
C LYS A 128 14.59 -38.76 44.29
N ARG A 129 13.83 -37.75 44.74
CA ARG A 129 13.79 -37.31 46.16
C ARG A 129 12.84 -38.10 47.04
N SER A 130 11.90 -38.85 46.46
CA SER A 130 10.97 -39.71 47.18
C SER A 130 11.48 -41.14 47.37
N ASN A 131 12.78 -41.41 47.17
CA ASN A 131 13.36 -42.71 47.48
C ASN A 131 13.56 -42.86 49.02
N PRO A 132 12.77 -43.70 49.71
CA PRO A 132 12.86 -43.85 51.17
C PRO A 132 14.22 -44.41 51.65
N GLN A 133 15.00 -45.05 50.77
CA GLN A 133 16.33 -45.59 51.11
C GLN A 133 17.38 -44.51 51.38
N MET A 134 17.34 -43.35 50.73
CA MET A 134 18.31 -42.26 51.00
C MET A 134 18.01 -41.51 52.31
N ARG A 135 16.76 -41.55 52.80
CA ARG A 135 16.39 -40.88 54.06
C ARG A 135 16.89 -41.65 55.30
N SER A 136 17.01 -42.98 55.24
CA SER A 136 17.53 -43.75 56.37
C SER A 136 19.04 -43.60 56.55
N GLU A 137 19.81 -43.50 55.46
CA GLU A 137 21.27 -43.36 55.53
C GLU A 137 21.71 -41.99 56.06
N LEU A 138 21.02 -40.91 55.66
CA LEU A 138 21.29 -39.57 56.18
C LEU A 138 20.86 -39.41 57.65
N SER A 139 19.77 -40.07 58.06
CA SER A 139 19.33 -40.10 59.46
C SER A 139 20.34 -40.79 60.37
N LEU A 140 20.94 -41.91 59.92
CA LEU A 140 21.98 -42.64 60.65
C LEU A 140 23.28 -41.83 60.75
N TYR A 141 23.66 -41.11 59.70
CA TYR A 141 24.86 -40.25 59.72
C TYR A 141 24.72 -39.04 60.66
N LEU A 142 23.54 -38.42 60.72
CA LEU A 142 23.26 -37.28 61.60
C LEU A 142 23.17 -37.67 63.08
N SER A 143 22.67 -38.88 63.38
CA SER A 143 22.61 -39.39 64.76
C SER A 143 23.99 -39.85 65.27
N PHE A 144 24.91 -40.26 64.40
CA PHE A 144 26.29 -40.59 64.78
C PHE A 144 27.12 -39.37 65.22
N TRP A 145 26.88 -38.19 64.61
CA TRP A 145 27.63 -36.95 64.90
C TRP A 145 27.13 -36.16 66.12
N MET A 146 25.91 -36.42 66.58
CA MET A 146 25.35 -35.75 67.77
C MET A 146 25.75 -36.43 69.09
N HIS A 147 26.43 -37.58 69.04
CA HIS A 147 26.83 -38.39 70.21
C HIS A 147 28.34 -38.70 70.27
N SER A 148 29.16 -38.01 69.47
CA SER A 148 30.64 -37.94 69.64
C SER A 148 31.03 -36.58 70.19
#